data_AF-A0A2I3G9B5-F1
#
_entry.id   AF-A0A2I3G9B5-F1
#
_cell.length_a   1.000
_cell.length_b   1.000
_cell.length_c   1.000
_cell.angle_alpha   90.00
_cell.angle_beta   90.00
_cell.angle_gamma   90.00
#
_symmetry.space_group_name_H-M   'P 1'
#
loop_
_entity.id
_entity.type
_entity.pdbx_description
1 polymer ?
#
loop_
_entity_poly.entity_id
_entity_poly.type
_entity_poly.pdbx_seq_one_letter_code
_entity_poly.pdbx_strand_id
1 'polypeptide(L)'
;MLQLCGRFVQKLGDALPEEIREPVLRDAQWTFESAVQENISINGQAWQEASDNCFVDSDIKVLEDQFDEIIVDIATKRKQYPRKILECVIKTIKAKQEILKQYHPVVHPLDLKYDPDPGAKPGGLALGAVYERRGSGNLHPFCLW
;
A
#
# COMPACT_ATOMS: atom_id res chain seq x y z
N MET A 1 -10.66 -19.20 -34.19
CA MET A 1 -11.74 -20.18 -34.47
C MET A 1 -12.51 -19.80 -35.74
N LEU A 2 -13.02 -18.57 -35.87
CA LEU A 2 -13.71 -18.08 -37.09
C LEU A 2 -12.90 -18.25 -38.39
N GLN A 3 -11.59 -17.96 -38.36
CA GLN A 3 -10.72 -18.11 -39.53
C GLN A 3 -10.67 -19.54 -40.12
N LEU A 4 -10.84 -20.58 -39.29
CA LEU A 4 -10.84 -21.97 -39.76
C LEU A 4 -12.14 -22.32 -40.53
N CYS A 5 -13.22 -21.59 -40.26
CA CYS A 5 -14.51 -21.78 -40.92
C CYS A 5 -14.62 -21.01 -42.24
N GLY A 6 -13.80 -19.97 -42.46
CA GLY A 6 -13.81 -19.17 -43.69
C GLY A 6 -13.63 -19.99 -44.98
N ARG A 7 -12.89 -21.11 -44.91
CA ARG A 7 -12.75 -22.05 -46.04
C ARG A 7 -14.08 -22.62 -46.55
N PHE A 8 -15.10 -22.73 -45.70
CA PHE A 8 -16.41 -23.24 -46.10
C PHE A 8 -17.20 -22.18 -46.87
N VAL A 9 -17.09 -20.91 -46.47
CA VAL A 9 -17.67 -19.79 -47.20
C VAL A 9 -16.97 -19.62 -48.54
N GLN A 10 -15.64 -19.74 -48.59
CA GLN A 10 -14.88 -19.70 -49.85
C GLN A 10 -15.33 -20.78 -50.85
N LYS A 11 -15.60 -22.00 -50.38
CA LYS A 11 -16.12 -23.10 -51.23
C LYS A 11 -17.49 -22.81 -51.85
N LEU A 12 -18.29 -21.89 -51.29
CA LEU A 12 -19.55 -21.49 -51.91
C LEU A 12 -19.33 -20.77 -53.25
N GLY A 13 -18.14 -20.18 -53.46
CA GLY A 13 -17.79 -19.48 -54.68
C GLY A 13 -17.50 -20.38 -55.87
N ASP A 14 -17.27 -21.69 -55.66
CA ASP A 14 -17.02 -22.66 -56.73
C ASP A 14 -18.23 -22.78 -57.68
N ALA A 15 -19.43 -22.47 -57.18
CA ALA A 15 -20.68 -22.46 -57.95
C ALA A 15 -21.00 -21.10 -58.59
N LEU A 16 -20.19 -20.06 -58.36
CA LEU A 16 -20.45 -18.71 -58.84
C LEU A 16 -19.66 -18.37 -60.12
N PRO A 17 -20.23 -17.53 -61.03
CA PRO A 17 -19.49 -16.94 -62.14
C PRO A 17 -18.29 -16.13 -61.65
N GLU A 18 -17.19 -16.18 -62.40
CA GLU A 18 -15.90 -15.63 -61.99
C GLU A 18 -15.95 -14.10 -61.80
N GLU A 19 -16.78 -13.42 -62.60
CA GLU A 19 -16.92 -11.97 -62.61
C GLU A 19 -17.53 -11.42 -61.31
N ILE A 20 -18.35 -12.22 -60.63
CA ILE A 20 -19.06 -11.82 -59.40
C ILE A 20 -18.57 -12.57 -58.16
N ARG A 21 -17.75 -13.61 -58.33
CA ARG A 21 -17.34 -14.52 -57.25
C ARG A 21 -16.67 -13.78 -56.10
N GLU A 22 -15.68 -12.94 -56.39
CA GLU A 22 -14.89 -12.25 -55.37
C GLU A 22 -15.72 -11.25 -54.52
N PRO A 23 -16.52 -10.33 -55.11
CA PRO A 23 -17.34 -9.42 -54.30
C PRO A 23 -18.43 -10.14 -53.51
N VAL A 24 -19.05 -11.19 -54.08
CA VAL A 24 -20.08 -11.98 -53.38
C VAL A 24 -19.48 -12.78 -52.23
N LEU A 25 -18.29 -13.37 -52.41
CA LEU A 25 -17.59 -14.09 -51.34
C LEU A 25 -17.13 -13.16 -50.22
N ARG A 26 -16.65 -11.95 -50.54
CA ARG A 26 -16.32 -10.92 -49.54
C ARG A 26 -17.54 -10.57 -48.68
N ASP A 27 -18.68 -10.33 -49.32
CA ASP A 27 -19.93 -9.97 -48.64
C ASP A 27 -20.49 -11.13 -47.80
N ALA A 28 -20.46 -12.35 -48.34
CA ALA A 28 -20.85 -13.55 -47.62
C ALA A 28 -19.95 -13.82 -46.41
N GLN A 29 -18.63 -13.60 -46.54
CA GLN A 29 -17.68 -13.74 -45.44
C GLN A 29 -17.95 -12.71 -44.34
N TRP A 30 -18.12 -11.45 -44.70
CA TRP A 30 -18.46 -10.38 -43.76
C TRP A 30 -19.77 -10.68 -43.04
N THR A 31 -20.83 -11.03 -43.77
CA THR A 31 -22.15 -11.37 -43.22
C THR A 31 -22.07 -12.52 -42.25
N PHE A 32 -21.35 -13.59 -42.60
CA PHE A 32 -21.13 -14.73 -41.73
C PHE A 32 -20.40 -14.33 -40.44
N GLU A 33 -19.28 -13.63 -40.55
CA GLU A 33 -18.49 -13.22 -39.38
C GLU A 33 -19.27 -12.28 -38.47
N SER A 34 -19.96 -11.27 -39.02
CA SER A 34 -20.81 -10.35 -38.26
C SER A 34 -21.94 -11.08 -37.56
N ALA A 35 -22.66 -11.98 -38.25
CA ALA A 35 -23.74 -12.75 -37.63
C ALA A 35 -23.23 -13.62 -36.46
N VAL A 36 -22.04 -14.22 -36.58
CA VAL A 36 -21.45 -14.96 -35.46
C VAL A 36 -21.09 -14.03 -34.30
N GLN A 37 -20.46 -12.88 -34.58
CA GLN A 37 -20.07 -11.92 -33.54
C GLN A 37 -21.28 -11.32 -32.81
N GLU A 38 -22.39 -11.07 -33.51
CA GLU A 38 -23.62 -10.52 -32.91
C GLU A 38 -24.35 -11.53 -32.00
N ASN A 39 -24.17 -12.83 -32.24
CA ASN A 39 -24.90 -13.89 -31.54
C ASN A 39 -24.09 -14.59 -30.44
N ILE A 40 -22.81 -14.27 -30.30
CA ILE A 40 -21.93 -14.84 -29.27
C ILE A 40 -21.58 -13.76 -28.25
N SER A 41 -21.70 -14.10 -26.97
CA SER A 41 -21.16 -13.30 -25.87
C SER A 41 -19.90 -13.94 -25.32
N ILE A 42 -18.95 -13.10 -24.90
CA ILE A 42 -17.71 -13.50 -24.23
C ILE A 42 -17.82 -13.01 -22.80
N ASN A 43 -17.82 -13.93 -21.82
CA ASN A 43 -18.00 -13.60 -20.40
C ASN A 43 -19.25 -12.74 -20.10
N GLY A 44 -20.33 -12.94 -20.87
CA GLY A 44 -21.57 -12.18 -20.73
C GLY A 44 -21.54 -10.77 -21.34
N GLN A 45 -20.42 -10.36 -21.95
CA GLN A 45 -20.30 -9.12 -22.72
C GLN A 45 -20.54 -9.38 -24.20
N ALA A 46 -21.04 -8.38 -24.92
CA ALA A 46 -21.12 -8.42 -26.37
C ALA A 46 -19.70 -8.55 -26.97
N TRP A 47 -19.57 -9.20 -28.13
CA TRP A 47 -18.28 -9.46 -28.75
C TRP A 47 -17.41 -8.20 -28.92
N GLN A 48 -18.01 -7.05 -29.25
CA GLN A 48 -17.29 -5.77 -29.44
C GLN A 48 -16.83 -5.11 -28.12
N GLU A 49 -17.48 -5.46 -27.01
CA GLU A 49 -17.21 -4.89 -25.69
C GLU A 49 -16.28 -5.78 -24.86
N ALA A 50 -16.19 -7.05 -25.24
CA ALA A 50 -15.29 -7.99 -24.63
C ALA A 50 -13.85 -7.55 -24.87
N SER A 51 -13.11 -7.37 -23.78
CA SER A 51 -11.68 -7.09 -23.89
C SER A 51 -10.97 -8.30 -24.49
N ASP A 52 -10.37 -8.10 -25.65
CA ASP A 52 -9.32 -9.00 -26.12
C ASP A 52 -8.16 -8.86 -25.13
N ASN A 53 -8.01 -9.84 -24.23
CA ASN A 53 -6.91 -9.92 -23.25
C ASN A 53 -5.53 -10.13 -23.93
N CYS A 54 -5.41 -9.80 -25.21
CA CYS A 54 -4.17 -9.77 -25.95
C CYS A 54 -3.48 -8.44 -25.65
N PHE A 55 -2.79 -8.37 -24.51
CA PHE A 55 -1.87 -7.27 -24.24
C PHE A 55 -0.83 -7.24 -25.35
N VAL A 56 -0.65 -6.08 -25.98
CA VAL A 56 0.44 -5.90 -26.94
C VAL A 56 1.76 -5.74 -26.18
N ASP A 57 2.88 -6.16 -26.78
CA ASP A 57 4.20 -6.10 -26.12
C ASP A 57 4.54 -4.67 -25.61
N SER A 58 4.03 -3.63 -26.25
CA SER A 58 4.19 -2.24 -25.79
C SER A 58 3.50 -1.96 -24.45
N ASP A 59 2.31 -2.54 -24.22
CA ASP A 59 1.57 -2.35 -22.97
C ASP A 59 2.29 -3.05 -21.83
N ILE A 60 2.85 -4.23 -22.10
CA ILE A 60 3.66 -4.98 -21.14
C ILE A 60 4.92 -4.18 -20.77
N LYS A 61 5.62 -3.61 -21.76
CA LYS A 61 6.80 -2.77 -21.51
C LYS A 61 6.51 -1.57 -20.62
N VAL A 62 5.43 -0.85 -20.90
CA VAL A 62 5.02 0.30 -20.08
C VAL A 62 4.69 -0.11 -18.65
N LEU A 63 4.11 -1.30 -18.44
CA LEU A 63 3.86 -1.84 -17.11
C LEU A 63 5.16 -2.25 -16.39
N GLU A 64 6.06 -2.95 -17.09
CA GLU A 64 7.37 -3.35 -16.54
C GLU A 64 8.18 -2.15 -16.05
N ASP A 65 8.26 -1.09 -16.85
CA ASP A 65 9.00 0.13 -16.49
C ASP A 65 8.43 0.81 -15.24
N GLN A 66 7.09 0.86 -15.12
CA GLN A 66 6.42 1.37 -13.92
C GLN A 66 6.68 0.51 -12.69
N PHE A 67 6.69 -0.82 -12.85
CA PHE A 67 7.01 -1.73 -11.76
C PHE A 67 8.45 -1.52 -11.27
N ASP A 68 9.41 -1.37 -12.18
CA ASP A 68 10.81 -1.13 -11.82
C ASP A 68 10.99 0.19 -11.07
N GLU A 69 10.31 1.26 -11.48
CA GLU A 69 10.32 2.54 -10.77
C GLU A 69 9.81 2.38 -9.32
N ILE A 70 8.67 1.71 -9.14
CA ILE A 70 8.08 1.49 -7.83
C ILE A 70 9.00 0.62 -6.96
N ILE A 71 9.59 -0.44 -7.53
CA ILE A 71 10.53 -1.31 -6.80
C ILE A 71 11.72 -0.50 -6.28
N VAL A 72 12.30 0.35 -7.13
CA VAL A 72 13.45 1.19 -6.76
C VAL A 72 13.07 2.21 -5.69
N ASP A 73 11.94 2.90 -5.82
CA ASP A 73 11.46 3.87 -4.84
C ASP A 73 11.20 3.21 -3.47
N ILE A 74 10.48 2.10 -3.45
CA ILE A 74 10.16 1.37 -2.22
C ILE A 74 11.43 0.81 -1.57
N ALA A 75 12.35 0.22 -2.33
CA ALA A 75 13.62 -0.26 -1.81
C ALA A 75 14.44 0.90 -1.21
N THR A 76 14.44 2.06 -1.87
CA THR A 76 15.12 3.27 -1.40
C THR A 76 14.48 3.80 -0.11
N LYS A 77 13.15 3.87 -0.04
CA LYS A 77 12.41 4.27 1.17
C LYS A 77 12.71 3.34 2.33
N ARG A 78 12.60 2.03 2.13
CA ARG A 78 12.91 1.01 3.16
C ARG A 78 14.36 1.12 3.66
N LYS A 79 15.31 1.47 2.79
CA LYS A 79 16.72 1.66 3.16
C LYS A 79 16.98 2.96 3.93
N GLN A 80 16.39 4.07 3.49
CA GLN A 80 16.77 5.41 3.96
C GLN A 80 15.87 5.96 5.09
N TYR A 81 14.56 5.75 5.00
CA TYR A 81 13.61 6.42 5.89
C TYR A 81 13.73 5.96 7.35
N PRO A 82 13.96 4.68 7.67
CA PRO A 82 14.17 4.27 9.07
C PRO A 82 15.32 5.04 9.74
N ARG A 83 16.40 5.33 9.00
CA ARG A 83 17.55 6.09 9.52
C ARG A 83 17.20 7.56 9.72
N LYS A 84 16.51 8.18 8.76
CA LYS A 84 16.06 9.58 8.85
C LYS A 84 15.07 9.77 10.02
N ILE A 85 14.10 8.87 10.14
CA ILE A 85 13.12 8.89 11.23
C ILE A 85 13.82 8.71 12.58
N LEU A 86 14.73 7.74 12.68
CA LEU A 86 15.50 7.50 13.90
C LEU A 86 16.28 8.75 14.33
N GLU A 87 16.96 9.40 13.39
CA GLU A 87 17.69 10.64 13.67
C GLU A 87 16.77 11.75 14.20
N CYS A 88 15.61 11.96 13.55
CA CYS A 88 14.62 12.93 13.99
C CYS A 88 14.10 12.61 15.40
N VAL A 89 13.72 11.36 15.66
CA VAL A 89 13.18 10.93 16.96
C VAL A 89 14.21 11.11 18.08
N ILE A 90 15.47 10.72 17.85
CA ILE A 90 16.55 10.91 18.82
C ILE A 90 16.74 12.40 19.14
N LYS A 91 16.77 13.27 18.12
CA LYS A 91 16.89 14.72 18.32
C LYS A 91 15.72 15.27 19.15
N THR A 92 14.49 14.88 18.84
CA THR A 92 13.30 15.31 19.60
C THR A 92 13.32 14.82 21.05
N ILE A 93 13.71 13.58 21.30
CA ILE A 93 13.80 13.04 22.67
C ILE A 93 14.86 13.82 23.47
N LYS A 94 16.05 14.03 22.90
CA LYS A 94 17.11 14.81 23.56
C LYS A 94 16.67 16.24 23.87
N ALA A 95 15.99 16.90 22.93
CA ALA A 95 15.46 18.25 23.13
C ALA A 95 14.41 18.30 24.26
N LYS A 96 13.46 17.36 24.27
CA LYS A 96 12.46 17.25 25.35
C LYS A 96 13.11 17.01 26.71
N GLN A 97 14.13 16.16 26.77
CA GLN A 97 14.88 15.91 28.00
C GLN A 97 15.62 17.17 28.47
N GLU A 98 16.20 17.94 27.56
CA GLU A 98 16.91 19.17 27.91
C GLU A 98 15.95 20.26 28.44
N ILE A 99 14.79 20.43 27.81
CA ILE A 99 13.72 21.31 28.32
C ILE A 99 13.30 20.88 29.73
N LEU A 100 13.15 19.58 29.97
CA LEU A 100 12.78 19.06 31.29
C LEU A 100 13.84 19.33 32.36
N LYS A 101 15.14 19.35 32.02
CA LYS A 101 16.20 19.71 32.98
C LYS A 101 16.13 21.19 33.40
N GLN A 102 15.69 22.06 32.50
CA GLN A 102 15.54 23.50 32.76
C GLN A 102 14.25 23.83 33.51
N TYR A 103 13.33 22.87 33.64
CA TYR A 103 12.08 23.05 34.34
C TYR A 103 12.31 23.24 35.85
N HIS A 104 11.85 24.37 36.37
CA HIS A 104 11.77 24.63 37.80
C HIS A 104 10.30 24.49 38.24
N PRO A 105 9.98 23.72 39.29
CA PRO A 105 8.61 23.56 39.76
C PRO A 105 7.99 24.93 40.08
N VAL A 106 6.86 25.23 39.45
CA VAL A 106 6.13 26.51 39.60
C VAL A 106 5.48 26.64 40.98
N VAL A 107 5.28 25.52 41.67
CA VAL A 107 4.78 25.48 43.04
C VAL A 107 5.91 24.96 43.92
N HIS A 108 6.45 25.85 44.75
CA HIS A 108 7.32 25.43 45.84
C HIS A 108 6.48 24.65 46.87
N PRO A 109 7.00 23.54 47.43
CA PRO A 109 6.34 22.87 48.53
C PRO A 109 6.03 23.88 49.63
N LEU A 110 4.76 23.98 50.03
CA LEU A 110 4.39 24.82 51.16
C LEU A 110 5.01 24.17 52.39
N ASP A 111 5.98 24.85 53.02
CA ASP A 111 6.49 24.45 54.33
C ASP A 111 5.34 24.54 55.33
N LEU A 112 4.65 23.42 55.55
CA LEU A 112 3.67 23.29 56.61
C LEU A 112 4.46 23.27 57.92
N LYS A 113 4.75 24.45 58.47
CA LYS A 113 5.26 24.55 59.83
C LYS A 113 4.23 23.91 60.75
N TYR A 114 4.61 22.78 61.33
CA TYR A 114 3.88 22.17 62.43
C TYR A 114 3.84 23.19 63.58
N ASP A 115 2.64 23.58 64.01
CA ASP A 115 2.47 24.42 65.19
C ASP A 115 3.10 23.67 66.38
N PRO A 116 3.95 24.28 67.22
CA PRO A 116 4.56 23.55 68.31
C PRO A 116 3.46 23.05 69.22
N ASP A 117 3.25 21.73 69.25
CA ASP A 117 2.33 21.10 70.18
C ASP A 117 2.75 21.48 71.62
N PRO A 118 1.91 22.21 72.38
CA PRO A 118 2.25 22.58 73.75
C PRO A 118 2.29 21.36 74.70
N GLY A 119 2.06 20.13 74.20
CA GLY A 119 1.96 18.91 74.99
C GLY A 119 3.01 17.80 74.79
N ALA A 120 3.95 17.89 73.84
CA ALA A 120 4.79 16.74 73.51
C ALA A 120 6.01 16.57 74.45
N LYS A 121 5.95 15.56 75.33
CA LYS A 121 7.11 15.08 76.11
C LYS A 121 8.10 14.31 75.22
N PRO A 122 9.41 14.38 75.49
CA PRO A 122 10.42 13.77 74.63
C PRO A 122 10.45 12.24 74.84
N GLY A 123 10.00 11.49 73.85
CA GLY A 123 10.21 10.05 73.83
C GLY A 123 9.40 9.31 72.78
N GLY A 124 10.05 8.87 71.70
CA GLY A 124 9.67 7.65 71.00
C GLY A 124 9.25 7.78 69.53
N LEU A 125 10.17 7.33 68.67
CA LEU A 125 9.97 6.54 67.44
C LEU A 125 9.78 7.27 66.10
N ALA A 126 10.64 6.84 65.18
CA ALA A 126 10.87 7.35 63.84
C ALA A 126 9.76 6.99 62.85
N LEU A 127 9.37 7.97 62.01
CA LEU A 127 8.55 7.75 60.82
C LEU A 127 9.46 7.57 59.60
N GLY A 128 9.33 6.40 58.98
CA GLY A 128 10.18 5.94 57.87
C GLY A 128 10.03 6.77 56.60
N ALA A 129 11.16 7.10 55.99
CA ALA A 129 11.22 7.66 54.65
C ALA A 129 11.07 6.52 53.61
N VAL A 130 9.98 6.56 52.85
CA VAL A 130 9.80 5.72 51.65
C VAL A 130 10.43 6.46 50.46
N TYR A 131 11.56 5.95 49.95
CA TYR A 131 12.13 6.38 48.68
C TYR A 131 11.52 5.57 47.53
N GLU A 132 10.85 6.26 46.60
CA GLU A 132 10.29 5.71 45.36
C GLU A 132 11.43 5.22 44.44
N ARG A 133 11.46 3.90 44.14
CA ARG A 133 12.43 3.29 43.22
C ARG A 133 12.11 3.69 41.78
N ARG A 134 13.03 4.41 41.13
CA ARG A 134 13.02 4.66 39.68
C ARG A 134 13.37 3.36 38.93
N GLY A 135 12.37 2.69 38.37
CA GLY A 135 12.54 1.46 37.57
C GLY A 135 13.25 1.75 36.24
N SER A 136 14.47 1.25 36.10
CA SER A 136 15.20 1.13 34.83
C SER A 136 14.70 -0.10 34.07
N GLY A 137 13.72 0.10 33.19
CA GLY A 137 13.27 -0.92 32.23
C GLY A 137 14.06 -0.80 30.93
N ASN A 138 15.03 -1.71 30.73
CA ASN A 138 15.63 -1.96 29.42
C ASN A 138 14.54 -2.48 28.46
N LEU A 139 14.12 -1.67 27.48
CA LEU A 139 13.40 -2.19 26.32
C LEU A 139 14.41 -2.72 25.30
N HIS A 140 14.46 -4.05 25.20
CA HIS A 140 15.10 -4.74 24.08
C HIS A 140 14.28 -4.48 22.80
N PRO A 141 14.90 -4.27 21.63
CA PRO A 141 14.17 -4.04 20.39
C PRO A 141 13.46 -5.32 19.96
N PHE A 142 12.13 -5.23 19.82
CA PHE A 142 11.35 -6.19 19.04
C PHE A 142 11.81 -6.09 17.59
N CYS A 143 12.50 -7.12 17.11
CA CYS A 143 12.60 -7.40 15.69
C CYS A 143 11.24 -7.90 15.21
N LEU A 144 10.48 -7.04 14.55
CA LEU A 144 9.38 -7.46 13.69
C LEU A 144 9.85 -7.28 12.24
N TRP A 145 9.82 -8.41 11.54
CA TRP A 145 10.08 -8.56 10.11
C TRP A 145 9.16 -7.68 9.26
#